data_AF-A0AAE3EN09-F1
#
_entry.id   AF-A0AAE3EN09-F1
#
_cell.length_a   1.000
_cell.length_b   1.000
_cell.length_c   1.000
_cell.angle_alpha   90.00
_cell.angle_beta   90.00
_cell.angle_gamma   90.00
#
_symmetry.space_group_name_H-M   'P 1'
#
loop_
_entity.id
_entity.type
_entity.pdbx_description
1 polymer ?
#
loop_
_entity_poly.entity_id
_entity_poly.type
_entity_poly.pdbx_seq_one_letter_code
_entity_poly.pdbx_strand_id
1 'polypeptide(L)'
;MKFLIVILLMCFSFILNAQEVNFNGTIYTVKGSSILTEGVDVTSKLSVEEQEQIKEAFNKKKTLEKTSEKKEKQIKKAEKKQKLAEKKQRKAEKALKQKQKAQSNFDKSAKKHMQSIEKYERLKKKGKLSPEDEAKWLKKIEKLKEAHEKAEKKLKRV
;
A
#
# COMPACT_ATOMS: atom_id res chain seq x y z
N MET A 1 -38.06 -13.78 0.00
CA MET A 1 -37.08 -12.67 0.03
C MET A 1 -35.91 -12.84 -0.95
N LYS A 2 -35.19 -13.97 -0.97
CA LYS A 2 -34.03 -14.17 -1.89
C LYS A 2 -34.38 -14.05 -3.38
N PHE A 3 -35.54 -14.58 -3.81
CA PHE A 3 -35.98 -14.49 -5.21
C PHE A 3 -36.41 -13.07 -5.64
N LEU A 4 -36.93 -12.26 -4.72
CA LEU A 4 -37.32 -10.87 -5.02
C LEU A 4 -36.11 -9.98 -5.32
N ILE A 5 -34.98 -10.21 -4.64
CA ILE A 5 -33.73 -9.47 -4.88
C ILE A 5 -33.14 -9.82 -6.25
N VAL A 6 -33.24 -11.08 -6.67
CA VAL A 6 -32.77 -11.54 -7.99
C VAL A 6 -33.63 -10.96 -9.12
N ILE A 7 -34.96 -10.95 -8.95
CA ILE A 7 -35.89 -10.34 -9.91
C ILE A 7 -35.65 -8.83 -10.01
N LEU A 8 -35.44 -8.15 -8.88
CA LEU A 8 -35.11 -6.72 -8.84
C LEU A 8 -33.80 -6.42 -9.59
N LEU A 9 -32.77 -7.25 -9.40
CA LEU A 9 -31.48 -7.14 -10.12
C LEU A 9 -31.64 -7.39 -11.63
N MET A 10 -32.47 -8.34 -12.06
CA MET A 10 -32.78 -8.61 -13.47
C MET A 10 -33.57 -7.46 -14.13
N CYS A 11 -34.53 -6.86 -13.43
CA CYS A 11 -35.27 -5.70 -13.94
C CYS A 11 -34.36 -4.48 -14.12
N PHE A 12 -33.36 -4.30 -13.24
CA PHE A 12 -32.42 -3.18 -13.34
C PHE A 12 -31.46 -3.28 -14.53
N SER A 13 -31.11 -4.48 -14.99
CA SER A 13 -30.24 -4.68 -16.16
C SER A 13 -30.81 -4.14 -17.48
N PHE A 14 -32.12 -3.96 -17.61
CA PHE A 14 -32.75 -3.43 -18.83
C PHE A 14 -32.64 -1.90 -18.98
N ILE A 15 -32.40 -1.18 -17.89
CA ILE A 15 -32.40 0.30 -17.88
C ILE A 15 -31.04 0.87 -18.34
N LEU A 16 -29.98 0.06 -18.33
CA LEU A 16 -28.58 0.52 -18.43
C LEU A 16 -28.06 0.84 -19.84
N ASN A 17 -28.88 0.74 -20.89
CA ASN A 17 -28.42 0.94 -22.28
C ASN A 17 -28.84 2.27 -22.92
N ALA A 18 -29.45 3.17 -22.16
CA ALA A 18 -29.81 4.51 -22.63
C ALA A 18 -28.70 5.51 -22.30
N GLN A 19 -28.19 6.22 -23.31
CA GLN A 19 -27.19 7.26 -23.12
C GLN A 19 -27.68 8.55 -23.78
N GLU A 20 -27.70 9.62 -22.99
CA GLU A 20 -28.20 10.93 -23.40
C GLU A 20 -27.10 11.74 -24.11
N VAL A 21 -27.49 12.46 -25.16
CA VAL A 21 -26.65 13.35 -25.94
C VAL A 21 -27.37 14.68 -26.09
N ASN A 22 -26.69 15.78 -25.79
CA ASN A 22 -27.21 17.11 -26.06
C ASN A 22 -26.81 17.51 -27.48
N PHE A 23 -27.78 17.82 -28.33
CA PHE A 23 -27.58 18.33 -29.67
C PHE A 23 -28.54 19.49 -29.90
N ASN A 24 -28.03 20.66 -30.29
CA ASN A 24 -28.80 21.90 -30.48
C ASN A 24 -29.69 22.30 -29.29
N GLY A 25 -29.26 22.01 -28.05
CA GLY A 25 -30.01 22.36 -26.83
C GLY A 25 -31.09 21.35 -26.44
N THR A 26 -31.36 20.35 -27.28
CA THR A 26 -32.30 19.25 -27.01
C THR A 26 -31.57 18.01 -26.53
N ILE A 27 -32.11 17.34 -25.51
CA ILE A 27 -31.55 16.12 -24.94
C ILE A 27 -32.18 14.92 -25.66
N TYR A 28 -31.36 14.22 -26.44
CA TYR A 28 -31.76 13.00 -27.14
C TYR A 28 -31.23 11.76 -26.42
N THR A 29 -32.07 10.73 -26.29
CA THR A 29 -31.67 9.40 -25.81
C THR A 29 -31.45 8.49 -27.00
N VAL A 30 -30.22 8.01 -27.20
CA VAL A 30 -29.90 7.08 -28.28
C VAL A 30 -30.00 5.64 -27.78
N LYS A 31 -30.87 4.84 -28.39
CA LYS A 31 -31.04 3.40 -28.14
C LYS A 31 -30.91 2.61 -29.43
N GLY A 32 -29.72 2.08 -29.69
CA GLY A 32 -29.45 1.35 -30.93
C GLY A 32 -29.56 2.27 -32.15
N SER A 33 -30.54 2.00 -33.02
CA SER A 33 -30.83 2.82 -34.21
C SER A 33 -31.79 3.99 -33.95
N SER A 34 -32.57 3.94 -32.87
CA SER A 34 -33.61 4.93 -32.56
C SER A 34 -33.07 6.10 -31.73
N ILE A 35 -33.53 7.30 -32.08
CA ILE A 35 -33.29 8.56 -31.38
C ILE A 35 -34.60 8.97 -30.71
N LEU A 36 -34.61 9.00 -29.38
CA LEU A 36 -35.78 9.36 -28.60
C LEU A 36 -35.62 10.72 -27.94
N THR A 37 -36.70 11.50 -27.89
CA THR A 37 -36.80 12.73 -27.08
C THR A 37 -37.92 12.53 -26.07
N GLU A 38 -37.67 12.71 -24.78
CA GLU A 38 -38.67 12.48 -23.72
C GLU A 38 -39.38 11.11 -23.77
N GLY A 39 -38.71 10.09 -24.32
CA GLY A 39 -39.27 8.74 -24.49
C GLY A 39 -40.07 8.52 -25.77
N VAL A 40 -40.24 9.54 -26.61
CA VAL A 40 -40.90 9.44 -27.93
C VAL A 40 -39.86 9.26 -29.02
N ASP A 41 -40.03 8.26 -29.91
CA ASP A 41 -39.16 8.05 -31.07
C ASP A 41 -39.37 9.18 -32.09
N VAL A 42 -38.31 9.96 -32.33
CA VAL A 42 -38.30 11.09 -33.27
C VAL A 42 -37.41 10.81 -34.47
N THR A 43 -36.92 9.57 -34.64
CA THR A 43 -35.97 9.20 -35.68
C THR A 43 -36.48 9.57 -37.07
N SER A 44 -37.74 9.29 -37.38
CA SER A 44 -38.35 9.60 -38.69
C SER A 44 -38.60 11.09 -38.94
N LYS A 45 -38.54 11.94 -37.90
CA LYS A 45 -38.74 13.39 -38.01
C LYS A 45 -37.43 14.17 -38.20
N LEU A 46 -36.29 13.55 -37.86
CA LEU A 46 -34.96 14.12 -38.00
C LEU A 46 -34.41 13.87 -39.40
N SER A 47 -33.68 14.84 -39.95
CA SER A 47 -32.97 14.65 -41.22
C SER A 47 -31.89 13.57 -41.08
N VAL A 48 -31.51 12.95 -42.20
CA VAL A 48 -30.44 11.93 -42.19
C VAL A 48 -29.13 12.50 -41.61
N GLU A 49 -28.84 13.76 -41.93
CA GLU A 49 -27.65 14.49 -41.44
C GLU A 49 -27.71 14.73 -39.93
N GLU A 50 -28.87 15.14 -39.39
CA GLU A 50 -29.07 15.33 -37.95
C GLU A 50 -28.95 14.01 -37.19
N GLN A 51 -29.51 12.92 -37.74
CA GLN A 51 -29.39 11.59 -37.15
C GLN A 51 -27.93 11.12 -37.09
N GLU A 52 -27.15 11.35 -38.15
CA GLU A 52 -25.72 11.02 -38.19
C GLU A 52 -24.93 11.82 -37.15
N GLN A 53 -25.17 13.13 -37.06
CA GLN A 53 -24.48 13.99 -36.09
C GLN A 53 -24.81 13.61 -34.64
N ILE A 54 -26.06 13.27 -34.33
CA ILE A 54 -26.47 12.78 -33.00
C ILE A 54 -25.79 11.44 -32.67
N LYS A 55 -25.72 10.51 -33.62
CA LYS A 55 -25.03 9.22 -33.46
C LYS A 55 -23.52 9.37 -33.32
N GLU A 56 -22.91 10.30 -34.05
CA GLU A 56 -21.49 10.60 -33.92
C GLU A 56 -21.17 11.20 -32.55
N ALA A 57 -21.97 12.18 -32.09
CA ALA A 57 -21.85 12.76 -30.76
C ALA A 57 -22.03 11.71 -29.65
N PHE A 58 -22.98 10.78 -29.79
CA PHE A 58 -23.14 9.63 -28.92
C PHE A 58 -21.88 8.75 -28.86
N ASN A 59 -21.37 8.35 -30.02
CA ASN A 59 -20.18 7.50 -30.12
C ASN A 59 -18.95 8.20 -29.53
N LYS A 60 -18.81 9.51 -29.76
CA LYS A 60 -17.75 10.33 -29.17
C LYS A 60 -17.86 10.37 -27.64
N LYS A 61 -19.05 10.61 -27.08
CA LYS A 61 -19.26 10.59 -25.62
C LYS A 61 -18.97 9.22 -25.02
N LYS A 62 -19.46 8.15 -25.63
CA LYS A 62 -19.24 6.76 -25.20
C LYS A 62 -17.77 6.34 -25.26
N THR A 63 -17.05 6.75 -26.30
CA THR A 63 -15.60 6.49 -26.39
C THR A 63 -14.83 7.29 -25.34
N LEU A 64 -15.20 8.55 -25.11
CA LEU A 64 -14.59 9.41 -24.10
C LEU A 64 -14.80 8.87 -22.67
N GLU A 65 -16.00 8.38 -22.36
CA GLU A 65 -16.30 7.74 -21.08
C GLU A 65 -15.51 6.43 -20.89
N LYS A 66 -15.48 5.56 -21.91
CA LYS A 66 -14.67 4.33 -21.88
C LYS A 66 -13.18 4.60 -21.72
N THR A 67 -12.66 5.65 -22.38
CA THR A 67 -11.25 6.02 -22.23
C THR A 67 -10.97 6.62 -20.85
N SER A 68 -11.87 7.43 -20.30
CA SER A 68 -11.78 7.94 -18.93
C SER A 68 -11.78 6.81 -17.90
N GLU A 69 -12.71 5.86 -18.01
CA GLU A 69 -12.79 4.71 -17.11
C GLU A 69 -11.53 3.82 -17.20
N LYS A 70 -11.00 3.61 -18.41
CA LYS A 70 -9.72 2.91 -18.60
C LYS A 70 -8.57 3.66 -17.95
N LYS A 71 -8.49 4.98 -18.10
CA LYS A 71 -7.46 5.82 -17.47
C LYS A 71 -7.57 5.76 -15.95
N GLU A 72 -8.76 5.89 -15.39
CA GLU A 72 -8.99 5.81 -13.94
C GLU A 72 -8.62 4.42 -13.38
N LYS A 73 -8.99 3.34 -14.09
CA LYS A 73 -8.57 1.97 -13.72
C LYS A 73 -7.05 1.83 -13.77
N GLN A 74 -6.37 2.44 -14.73
CA GLN A 74 -4.91 2.42 -14.82
C GLN A 74 -4.26 3.21 -13.67
N ILE A 75 -4.76 4.40 -13.35
CA ILE A 75 -4.29 5.21 -12.21
C ILE A 75 -4.47 4.45 -10.91
N LYS A 76 -5.66 3.88 -10.66
CA LYS A 76 -5.92 3.06 -9.46
C LYS A 76 -4.98 1.86 -9.36
N LYS A 77 -4.66 1.20 -10.48
CA LYS A 77 -3.68 0.10 -10.52
C LYS A 77 -2.26 0.60 -10.22
N ALA A 78 -1.86 1.73 -10.79
CA ALA A 78 -0.56 2.34 -10.56
C ALA A 78 -0.38 2.75 -9.09
N GLU A 79 -1.36 3.44 -8.50
CA GLU A 79 -1.35 3.81 -7.08
C GLU A 79 -1.27 2.60 -6.15
N LYS A 80 -2.03 1.54 -6.44
CA LYS A 80 -1.96 0.29 -5.66
C LYS A 80 -0.57 -0.33 -5.72
N LYS A 81 0.05 -0.37 -6.92
CA LYS A 81 1.42 -0.87 -7.09
C LYS A 81 2.43 0.00 -6.33
N GLN A 82 2.31 1.32 -6.41
CA GLN A 82 3.19 2.25 -5.68
C GLN A 82 3.07 2.07 -4.17
N LYS A 83 1.85 2.02 -3.62
CA LYS A 83 1.61 1.77 -2.18
C LYS A 83 2.17 0.43 -1.72
N LEU A 84 2.10 -0.61 -2.54
CA LEU A 84 2.70 -1.91 -2.23
C LEU A 84 4.23 -1.87 -2.24
N ALA A 85 4.82 -1.18 -3.22
CA ALA A 85 6.27 -0.98 -3.30
C ALA A 85 6.80 -0.19 -2.08
N GLU A 86 6.14 0.92 -1.74
CA GLU A 86 6.49 1.74 -0.57
C GLU A 86 6.39 0.93 0.74
N LYS A 87 5.32 0.14 0.91
CA LYS A 87 5.19 -0.75 2.07
C LYS A 87 6.31 -1.78 2.14
N LYS A 88 6.76 -2.34 1.01
CA LYS A 88 7.88 -3.29 0.96
C LYS A 88 9.19 -2.59 1.33
N GLN A 89 9.47 -1.42 0.73
CA GLN A 89 10.67 -0.63 1.04
C GLN A 89 10.72 -0.27 2.53
N ARG A 90 9.61 0.23 3.09
CA ARG A 90 9.53 0.58 4.52
C ARG A 90 9.75 -0.63 5.44
N LYS A 91 9.27 -1.82 5.07
CA LYS A 91 9.52 -3.05 5.83
C LYS A 91 11.00 -3.45 5.76
N ALA A 92 11.60 -3.37 4.58
CA ALA A 92 13.02 -3.67 4.39
C ALA A 92 13.92 -2.70 5.18
N GLU A 93 13.62 -1.40 5.13
CA GLU A 93 14.36 -0.37 5.88
C GLU A 93 14.24 -0.59 7.39
N LYS A 94 13.03 -0.88 7.90
CA LYS A 94 12.83 -1.20 9.32
C LYS A 94 13.62 -2.44 9.74
N ALA A 95 13.62 -3.50 8.93
CA ALA A 95 14.39 -4.70 9.21
C ALA A 95 15.90 -4.41 9.22
N LEU A 96 16.41 -3.65 8.23
CA LEU A 96 17.81 -3.24 8.18
C LEU A 96 18.20 -2.42 9.41
N LYS A 97 17.38 -1.43 9.80
CA LYS A 97 17.60 -0.61 10.99
C LYS A 97 17.60 -1.42 12.28
N GLN A 98 16.73 -2.43 12.38
CA GLN A 98 16.73 -3.35 13.52
C GLN A 98 18.01 -4.18 13.58
N LYS A 99 18.48 -4.72 12.44
CA LYS A 99 19.75 -5.46 12.34
C LYS A 99 20.94 -4.59 12.73
N GLN A 100 21.03 -3.37 12.17
CA GLN A 100 22.09 -2.41 12.51
C GLN A 100 22.09 -2.05 14.00
N LYS A 101 20.91 -1.85 14.60
CA LYS A 101 20.79 -1.57 16.04
C LYS A 101 21.20 -2.79 16.88
N ALA A 102 20.82 -4.00 16.47
CA ALA A 102 21.22 -5.22 17.14
C ALA A 102 22.73 -5.43 17.08
N GLN A 103 23.35 -5.22 15.91
CA GLN A 103 24.79 -5.30 15.72
C GLN A 103 25.53 -4.27 16.58
N SER A 104 25.11 -3.00 16.53
CA SER A 104 25.73 -1.95 17.34
C SER A 104 25.65 -2.25 18.85
N ASN A 105 24.54 -2.83 19.32
CA ASN A 105 24.40 -3.24 20.72
C ASN A 105 25.30 -4.42 21.07
N PHE A 106 25.41 -5.41 20.17
CA PHE A 106 26.34 -6.52 20.31
C PHE A 106 27.78 -6.01 20.43
N ASP A 107 28.24 -5.18 19.49
CA ASP A 107 29.61 -4.63 19.48
C ASP A 107 29.90 -3.81 20.74
N LYS A 108 28.95 -2.95 21.16
CA LYS A 108 29.10 -2.15 22.38
C LYS A 108 29.19 -3.02 23.64
N SER A 109 28.38 -4.08 23.73
CA SER A 109 28.42 -5.00 24.86
C SER A 109 29.72 -5.81 24.90
N ALA A 110 30.18 -6.30 23.74
CA ALA A 110 31.45 -7.01 23.58
C ALA A 110 32.62 -6.14 24.06
N LYS A 111 32.68 -4.89 23.55
CA LYS A 111 33.72 -3.93 23.92
C LYS A 111 33.73 -3.62 25.43
N LYS A 112 32.55 -3.40 26.04
CA LYS A 112 32.46 -3.12 27.49
C LYS A 112 32.89 -4.31 28.35
N HIS A 113 32.52 -5.52 27.94
CA HIS A 113 32.90 -6.75 28.62
C HIS A 113 34.43 -6.94 28.57
N MET A 114 35.02 -6.85 27.37
CA MET A 114 36.46 -6.94 27.15
C MET A 114 37.24 -5.89 27.94
N GLN A 115 36.86 -4.61 27.85
CA GLN A 115 37.51 -3.54 28.61
C GLN A 115 37.43 -3.72 30.14
N SER A 116 36.35 -4.36 30.63
CA SER A 116 36.21 -4.65 32.06
C SER A 116 37.10 -5.81 32.48
N ILE A 117 37.25 -6.85 31.66
CA ILE A 117 38.22 -7.94 31.87
C ILE A 117 39.64 -7.39 31.89
N GLU A 118 40.05 -6.64 30.86
CA GLU A 118 41.39 -6.04 30.78
C GLU A 118 41.71 -5.16 31.99
N LYS A 119 40.73 -4.33 32.42
CA LYS A 119 40.92 -3.47 33.59
C LYS A 119 41.05 -4.29 34.87
N TYR A 120 40.25 -5.34 35.04
CA TYR A 120 40.33 -6.24 36.17
C TYR A 120 41.68 -6.96 36.23
N GLU A 121 42.12 -7.58 35.13
CA GLU A 121 43.41 -8.26 35.03
C GLU A 121 44.57 -7.33 35.36
N ARG A 122 44.54 -6.09 34.85
CA ARG A 122 45.56 -5.08 35.15
C ARG A 122 45.59 -4.69 36.62
N LEU A 123 44.44 -4.57 37.28
CA LEU A 123 44.39 -4.25 38.71
C LEU A 123 44.85 -5.43 39.57
N LYS A 124 44.47 -6.67 39.18
CA LYS A 124 44.90 -7.92 39.82
C LYS A 124 46.42 -8.08 39.72
N LYS A 125 47.01 -7.90 38.54
CA LYS A 125 48.47 -7.91 38.32
C LYS A 125 49.21 -6.87 39.18
N LYS A 126 48.58 -5.74 39.48
CA LYS A 126 49.15 -4.68 40.32
C LYS A 126 48.95 -4.90 41.82
N GLY A 127 48.26 -5.97 42.24
CA GLY A 127 47.92 -6.20 43.66
C GLY A 127 47.01 -5.13 44.26
N LYS A 128 46.28 -4.37 43.43
CA LYS A 128 45.43 -3.24 43.88
C LYS A 128 43.98 -3.64 44.15
N LEU A 129 43.70 -4.93 44.35
CA LEU A 129 42.36 -5.44 44.64
C LEU A 129 42.33 -6.01 46.06
N SER A 130 41.43 -5.49 46.89
CA SER A 130 41.01 -6.18 48.10
C SER A 130 40.14 -7.39 47.74
N PRO A 131 39.99 -8.38 48.64
CA PRO A 131 39.09 -9.51 48.41
C PRO A 131 37.64 -9.10 48.11
N GLU A 132 37.17 -8.03 48.75
CA GLU A 132 35.82 -7.50 48.52
C GLU A 132 35.69 -6.82 47.14
N ASP A 133 36.73 -6.09 46.71
CA ASP A 133 36.76 -5.46 45.38
C ASP A 133 36.88 -6.50 44.27
N GLU A 134 37.59 -7.61 44.50
CA GLU A 134 37.66 -8.75 43.58
C GLU A 134 36.26 -9.34 43.35
N ALA A 135 35.49 -9.56 44.42
CA ALA A 135 34.11 -10.01 44.31
C ALA A 135 33.22 -9.02 43.53
N LYS A 136 33.36 -7.71 43.78
CA LYS A 136 32.62 -6.66 43.03
C LYS A 136 32.98 -6.66 41.54
N TRP A 137 34.25 -6.82 41.20
CA TRP A 137 34.72 -6.89 39.82
C TRP A 137 34.22 -8.13 39.09
N LEU A 138 34.30 -9.30 39.70
CA LEU A 138 33.78 -10.55 39.14
C LEU A 138 32.28 -10.45 38.89
N LYS A 139 31.51 -9.92 39.87
CA LYS A 139 30.06 -9.69 39.70
C LYS A 139 29.75 -8.72 38.56
N LYS A 140 30.58 -7.69 38.35
CA LYS A 140 30.42 -6.75 37.24
C LYS A 140 30.71 -7.41 35.89
N ILE A 141 31.76 -8.21 35.80
CA ILE A 141 32.13 -8.94 34.58
C ILE A 141 31.03 -9.93 34.22
N GLU A 142 30.50 -10.69 35.18
CA GLU A 142 29.39 -11.63 34.97
C GLU A 142 28.15 -10.91 34.41
N LYS A 143 27.77 -9.77 35.00
CA LYS A 143 26.65 -8.96 34.49
C LYS A 143 26.87 -8.47 33.06
N LEU A 144 28.11 -8.11 32.70
CA LEU A 144 28.45 -7.67 31.34
C LEU A 144 28.47 -8.83 30.35
N LYS A 145 28.92 -10.01 30.77
CA LYS A 145 28.85 -11.26 30.01
C LYS A 145 27.40 -11.61 29.69
N GLU A 146 26.53 -11.64 30.71
CA GLU A 146 25.09 -11.87 30.48
C GLU A 146 24.47 -10.84 29.53
N ALA A 147 24.85 -9.56 29.66
CA ALA A 147 24.36 -8.51 28.77
C ALA A 147 24.82 -8.74 27.31
N HIS A 148 26.05 -9.22 27.13
CA HIS A 148 26.59 -9.57 25.83
C HIS A 148 25.88 -10.78 25.21
N GLU A 149 25.68 -11.86 25.97
CA GLU A 149 24.91 -13.03 25.52
C GLU A 149 23.46 -12.67 25.14
N LYS A 150 22.82 -11.78 25.92
CA LYS A 150 21.49 -11.25 25.61
C LYS A 150 21.50 -10.45 24.31
N ALA A 151 22.56 -9.68 24.03
CA ALA A 151 22.72 -8.95 22.78
C ALA A 151 22.97 -9.89 21.58
N GLU A 152 23.76 -10.94 21.77
CA GLU A 152 24.03 -11.97 20.76
C GLU A 152 22.76 -12.74 20.38
N LYS A 153 21.98 -13.19 21.38
CA LYS A 153 20.68 -13.85 21.16
C LYS A 153 19.71 -12.94 20.40
N LYS A 154 19.73 -11.63 20.68
CA LYS A 154 18.92 -10.64 19.94
C LYS A 154 19.42 -10.47 18.50
N LEU A 155 20.73 -10.41 18.28
CA LEU A 155 21.31 -10.31 16.94
C LEU A 155 20.95 -11.52 16.07
N LYS A 156 21.03 -12.74 16.62
CA LYS A 156 20.66 -13.98 15.91
C LYS A 156 19.17 -14.05 15.56
N ARG A 157 18.31 -13.33 16.27
CA ARG A 157 16.84 -13.33 16.08
C ARG A 157 16.36 -12.32 15.04
N VAL A 158 17.16 -11.28 14.73
CA VAL A 158 16.77 -10.12 13.90
C VAL A 158 17.34 -10.25 12.49
#